data_AF-A0A8C6EMP4-F1
#
_entry.id   AF-A0A8C6EMP4-F1
#
_cell.length_a   1.000
_cell.length_b   1.000
_cell.length_c   1.000
_cell.angle_alpha   90.00
_cell.angle_beta   90.00
_cell.angle_gamma   90.00
#
_symmetry.space_group_name_H-M   'P 1'
#
loop_
_entity.id
_entity.type
_entity.pdbx_description
1 polymer ?
#
loop_
_entity_poly.entity_id
_entity_poly.type
_entity_poly.pdbx_seq_one_letter_code
_entity_poly.pdbx_strand_id
1 'polypeptide(L)'
;DMQGARVLLLLLLGLRLQLAHGVIPVEEENPAFWNLKAAEALDAAKKLKPIQTSAKNLIIFLGDGMGVPTVTATRILKGQRHRKLGPETPLAMDHFPYMALSKTYNVDRQVPDSAGTATAFLCGVKANYKTIGLSAAARFDQCNTTRGNEVMSVMYWAKQAGKSVGVVTTTTVQHASPAGTYAHTVNRNWYSDADMPASALQEGCQDIATQLVSNMDIDVILGGGRKFMFPKGTPDPEYPSDTTQNGTRLDGRDLVQEWLAKHQGARYVWNRQQLIQVSQDPAVTHLMGLFEPRHLKYEIYRAPEQDPSLVEMTEVALGLLSRNPRGFYLFVEGGRIDHGHHAGTAFLALTEAVMFDSAIDKAGQLTSDQDTLTLVTADHSHVFSFGGYTLRGSSIFGRRGPRQGLLLLDPALPCSCPSPSSPQLLQLQDLLGLLLHSICPQQAEQMLQEHPVHSQDLHQDRGLLRLGTGLAQAIPPGTPAFPAAPSQCPGTFSLSSSCEAHSPEPIPMILGTLGPKSEIHVPDMPERVK
;
A
#
# COMPACT_ATOMS: atom_id res chain seq x y z
N ASP A 1 18.64 -29.74 -41.67
CA ASP A 1 17.79 -30.66 -40.87
C ASP A 1 16.68 -29.96 -40.09
N MET A 2 15.45 -30.46 -40.19
CA MET A 2 14.34 -30.05 -39.30
C MET A 2 14.45 -30.64 -37.88
N GLN A 3 15.26 -31.68 -37.68
CA GLN A 3 15.46 -32.30 -36.35
C GLN A 3 16.35 -31.43 -35.44
N GLY A 4 17.46 -30.89 -35.96
CA GLY A 4 18.39 -30.06 -35.18
C GLY A 4 17.73 -28.81 -34.58
N ALA A 5 16.87 -28.13 -35.35
CA ALA A 5 16.13 -26.96 -34.88
C ALA A 5 15.17 -27.29 -33.72
N ARG A 6 14.54 -28.48 -33.72
CA ARG A 6 13.66 -28.93 -32.62
C ARG A 6 14.45 -29.29 -31.36
N VAL A 7 15.62 -29.91 -31.50
CA VAL A 7 16.51 -30.21 -30.37
C VAL A 7 17.02 -28.93 -29.72
N LEU A 8 17.45 -27.94 -30.52
CA LEU A 8 17.91 -26.64 -29.98
C LEU A 8 16.79 -25.89 -29.25
N LEU A 9 15.55 -25.91 -29.78
CA LEU A 9 14.41 -25.29 -29.12
C LEU A 9 14.06 -25.98 -27.80
N LEU A 10 14.14 -27.33 -27.74
CA LEU A 10 13.91 -28.09 -26.51
C LEU A 10 15.01 -27.84 -25.46
N LEU A 11 16.28 -27.68 -25.86
CA LEU A 11 17.36 -27.28 -24.97
C LEU A 11 17.15 -25.86 -24.41
N LEU A 12 16.68 -24.92 -25.25
CA LEU A 12 16.38 -23.54 -24.83
C LEU A 12 15.14 -23.43 -23.94
N LEU A 13 14.14 -24.31 -24.09
CA LEU A 13 13.04 -24.44 -23.11
C LEU A 13 13.51 -25.12 -21.81
N GLY A 14 14.36 -26.16 -21.90
CA GLY A 14 14.87 -26.89 -20.74
C GLY A 14 15.68 -26.02 -19.78
N LEU A 15 16.44 -25.04 -20.31
CA LEU A 15 17.24 -24.11 -19.51
C LEU A 15 16.45 -23.04 -18.73
N ARG A 16 15.11 -23.08 -18.74
CA ARG A 16 14.25 -22.19 -17.93
C ARG A 16 13.53 -22.87 -16.76
N LEU A 17 13.98 -24.06 -16.34
CA LEU A 17 13.80 -24.46 -14.93
C LEU A 17 14.70 -23.58 -14.05
N GLN A 18 14.19 -22.40 -13.68
CA GLN A 18 14.68 -21.68 -12.51
C GLN A 18 14.30 -22.47 -11.26
N LEU A 19 15.11 -23.49 -10.94
CA LEU A 19 15.18 -24.07 -9.61
C LEU A 19 15.62 -22.95 -8.66
N ALA A 20 14.63 -22.33 -8.01
CA ALA A 20 14.85 -21.33 -6.97
C ALA A 20 15.43 -22.01 -5.73
N HIS A 21 16.74 -22.25 -5.76
CA HIS A 21 17.50 -22.71 -4.61
C HIS A 21 17.45 -21.63 -3.53
N GLY A 22 17.19 -22.03 -2.28
CA GLY A 22 17.25 -21.10 -1.16
C GLY A 22 18.70 -20.67 -0.95
N VAL A 23 18.96 -19.36 -1.02
CA VAL A 23 20.29 -18.82 -0.75
C VAL A 23 20.40 -18.55 0.74
N ILE A 24 21.31 -19.27 1.40
CA ILE A 24 21.87 -18.87 2.69
C ILE A 24 23.12 -18.04 2.37
N PRO A 25 23.22 -16.79 2.84
CA PRO A 25 24.48 -16.05 2.75
C PRO A 25 25.57 -16.75 3.58
N VAL A 26 26.78 -16.88 3.04
CA VAL A 26 27.88 -17.57 3.73
C VAL A 26 28.26 -16.85 5.03
N GLU A 27 28.04 -15.53 5.10
CA GLU A 27 28.16 -14.74 6.32
C GLU A 27 27.11 -15.09 7.38
N GLU A 28 25.89 -15.47 6.97
CA GLU A 28 24.80 -15.84 7.88
C GLU A 28 24.92 -17.27 8.44
N GLU A 29 25.77 -18.13 7.84
CA GLU A 29 26.11 -19.44 8.42
C GLU A 29 26.94 -19.32 9.70
N ASN A 30 27.65 -18.20 9.90
CA ASN A 30 28.55 -17.99 11.02
C ASN A 30 27.85 -17.33 12.23
N PRO A 31 27.81 -17.95 13.42
CA PRO A 31 27.25 -17.34 14.64
C PRO A 31 27.84 -15.96 14.99
N ALA A 32 29.08 -15.67 14.59
CA ALA A 32 29.71 -14.37 14.81
C ALA A 32 28.97 -13.21 14.12
N PHE A 33 28.36 -13.43 12.95
CA PHE A 33 27.57 -12.43 12.24
C PHE A 33 26.33 -12.02 13.06
N TRP A 34 25.60 -13.00 13.57
CA TRP A 34 24.41 -12.78 14.40
C TRP A 34 24.76 -12.14 15.74
N ASN A 35 25.85 -12.58 16.38
CA ASN A 35 26.32 -12.00 17.64
C ASN A 35 26.78 -10.55 17.47
N LEU A 36 27.48 -10.22 16.37
CA LEU A 36 27.89 -8.84 16.07
C LEU A 36 26.67 -7.94 15.84
N LYS A 37 25.74 -8.36 14.98
CA LYS A 37 24.50 -7.62 14.68
C LYS A 37 23.63 -7.40 15.93
N ALA A 38 23.60 -8.37 16.85
CA ALA A 38 22.94 -8.24 18.14
C ALA A 38 23.66 -7.27 19.09
N ALA A 39 25.00 -7.29 19.13
CA ALA A 39 25.79 -6.36 19.93
C ALA A 39 25.63 -4.91 19.44
N GLU A 40 25.66 -4.68 18.13
CA GLU A 40 25.41 -3.39 17.49
C GLU A 40 24.02 -2.84 17.82
N ALA A 41 22.97 -3.69 17.72
CA ALA A 41 21.61 -3.32 18.07
C ALA A 41 21.45 -2.99 19.57
N LEU A 42 22.08 -3.76 20.46
CA LEU A 42 22.10 -3.46 21.90
C LEU A 42 22.83 -2.15 22.20
N ASP A 43 23.93 -1.86 21.50
CA ASP A 43 24.68 -0.61 21.67
C ASP A 43 23.98 0.61 21.07
N ALA A 44 23.17 0.44 20.03
CA ALA A 44 22.24 1.47 19.55
C ALA A 44 21.15 1.74 20.59
N ALA A 45 20.51 0.69 21.12
CA ALA A 45 19.47 0.80 22.15
C ALA A 45 19.96 1.48 23.44
N LYS A 46 21.18 1.19 23.91
CA LYS A 46 21.82 1.87 25.07
C LYS A 46 22.09 3.36 24.83
N LYS A 47 22.24 3.79 23.57
CA LYS A 47 22.54 5.18 23.19
C LYS A 47 21.29 6.02 22.94
N LEU A 48 20.13 5.37 22.74
CA LEU A 48 18.84 6.05 22.55
C LEU A 48 18.48 6.88 23.78
N LYS A 49 18.05 8.12 23.56
CA LYS A 49 17.61 9.05 24.60
C LYS A 49 16.29 9.70 24.19
N PRO A 50 15.39 9.98 25.15
CA PRO A 50 14.20 10.78 24.88
C PRO A 50 14.61 12.23 24.55
N ILE A 51 13.98 12.79 23.52
CA ILE A 51 14.12 14.21 23.17
C ILE A 51 13.12 14.98 24.05
N GLN A 52 13.65 15.75 25.01
CA GLN A 52 12.86 16.42 26.05
C GLN A 52 12.44 17.86 25.65
N THR A 53 12.20 18.08 24.35
CA THR A 53 11.80 19.37 23.76
C THR A 53 10.50 19.23 22.98
N SER A 54 9.78 20.33 22.80
CA SER A 54 8.59 20.37 21.94
C SER A 54 8.97 20.26 20.47
N ALA A 55 8.30 19.39 19.72
CA ALA A 55 8.44 19.33 18.27
C ALA A 55 7.98 20.64 17.61
N LYS A 56 8.85 21.22 16.78
CA LYS A 56 8.53 22.34 15.88
C LYS A 56 7.66 21.85 14.72
N ASN A 57 7.97 20.69 14.15
CA ASN A 57 7.27 20.12 13.00
C ASN A 57 6.63 18.78 13.38
N LEU A 58 5.47 18.48 12.79
CA LEU A 58 4.73 17.23 13.00
C LEU A 58 4.50 16.57 11.64
N ILE A 59 4.85 15.29 11.50
CA ILE A 59 4.57 14.51 10.28
C ILE A 59 3.89 13.20 10.66
N ILE A 60 2.79 12.89 9.98
CA ILE A 60 2.15 11.57 10.06
C ILE A 60 2.09 10.93 8.67
N PHE A 61 2.79 9.80 8.55
CA PHE A 61 2.74 8.90 7.42
C PHE A 61 1.70 7.80 7.68
N LEU A 62 0.68 7.76 6.84
CA LEU A 62 -0.44 6.82 6.93
C LEU A 62 -0.43 5.85 5.75
N GLY A 63 -0.09 4.59 6.00
CA GLY A 63 -0.27 3.52 5.02
C GLY A 63 -1.66 2.92 5.17
N ASP A 64 -2.63 3.36 4.36
CA ASP A 64 -4.02 2.90 4.46
C ASP A 64 -4.09 1.37 4.27
N GLY A 65 -4.66 0.66 5.24
CA GLY A 65 -4.66 -0.80 5.29
C GLY A 65 -3.29 -1.50 5.47
N MET A 66 -2.18 -0.79 5.67
CA MET A 66 -0.80 -1.31 5.67
C MET A 66 -0.40 -2.02 6.99
N GLY A 67 -1.12 -3.06 7.36
CA GLY A 67 -0.82 -3.85 8.56
C GLY A 67 0.50 -4.64 8.51
N VAL A 68 0.88 -5.25 9.64
CA VAL A 68 2.15 -5.98 9.83
C VAL A 68 2.48 -7.02 8.71
N PRO A 69 1.51 -7.79 8.18
CA PRO A 69 1.79 -8.70 7.05
C PRO A 69 2.21 -7.93 5.78
N THR A 70 1.55 -6.80 5.50
CA THR A 70 1.87 -5.91 4.37
C THR A 70 3.25 -5.30 4.54
N VAL A 71 3.57 -4.73 5.71
CA VAL A 71 4.90 -4.18 6.02
C VAL A 71 6.00 -5.22 5.76
N THR A 72 5.83 -6.46 6.23
CA THR A 72 6.87 -7.49 6.08
C THR A 72 7.00 -8.01 4.65
N ALA A 73 5.90 -8.13 3.90
CA ALA A 73 5.94 -8.46 2.49
C ALA A 73 6.56 -7.32 1.64
N THR A 74 6.32 -6.06 2.02
CA THR A 74 6.95 -4.87 1.42
C THR A 74 8.45 -4.82 1.69
N ARG A 75 8.90 -5.18 2.90
CA ARG A 75 10.33 -5.33 3.25
C ARG A 75 11.03 -6.31 2.30
N ILE A 76 10.44 -7.50 2.15
CA ILE A 76 10.93 -8.54 1.23
C ILE A 76 10.99 -8.00 -0.21
N LEU A 77 9.95 -7.32 -0.68
CA LEU A 77 9.89 -6.75 -2.03
C LEU A 77 10.93 -5.63 -2.26
N LYS A 78 11.10 -4.70 -1.31
CA LYS A 78 12.06 -3.58 -1.43
C LYS A 78 13.49 -4.12 -1.43
N GLY A 79 13.84 -5.02 -0.51
CA GLY A 79 15.14 -5.70 -0.52
C GLY A 79 15.44 -6.42 -1.84
N GLN A 80 14.48 -7.19 -2.35
CA GLN A 80 14.63 -7.91 -3.63
C GLN A 80 14.77 -6.96 -4.84
N ARG A 81 14.04 -5.84 -4.86
CA ARG A 81 14.23 -4.76 -5.88
C ARG A 81 15.64 -4.15 -5.82
N HIS A 82 16.24 -4.05 -4.65
CA HIS A 82 17.63 -3.62 -4.45
C HIS A 82 18.67 -4.76 -4.50
N ARG A 83 18.33 -5.91 -5.12
CA ARG A 83 19.21 -7.09 -5.30
C ARG A 83 19.72 -7.71 -4.00
N LYS A 84 18.95 -7.60 -2.91
CA LYS A 84 19.13 -8.34 -1.64
C LYS A 84 18.17 -9.54 -1.61
N LEU A 85 18.25 -10.38 -0.58
CA LEU A 85 17.39 -11.57 -0.46
C LEU A 85 15.97 -11.21 0.03
N GLY A 86 15.81 -10.05 0.68
CA GLY A 86 14.54 -9.46 1.04
C GLY A 86 14.45 -9.13 2.54
N PRO A 87 14.11 -10.12 3.40
CA PRO A 87 13.66 -9.87 4.77
C PRO A 87 14.73 -9.29 5.70
N GLU A 88 16.01 -9.44 5.37
CA GLU A 88 17.14 -8.85 6.12
C GLU A 88 17.38 -7.37 5.85
N THR A 89 16.79 -6.82 4.78
CA THR A 89 16.97 -5.43 4.36
C THR A 89 15.92 -4.54 5.03
N PRO A 90 16.29 -3.55 5.86
CA PRO A 90 15.33 -2.66 6.47
C PRO A 90 14.54 -1.82 5.46
N LEU A 91 13.29 -1.52 5.80
CA LEU A 91 12.52 -0.39 5.28
C LEU A 91 12.97 0.90 5.98
N ALA A 92 12.65 2.07 5.41
CA ALA A 92 12.89 3.35 6.07
C ALA A 92 12.11 3.44 7.40
N MET A 93 10.87 2.94 7.42
CA MET A 93 10.07 2.82 8.65
C MET A 93 10.67 1.87 9.71
N ASP A 94 11.55 0.94 9.35
CA ASP A 94 12.19 0.03 10.31
C ASP A 94 13.34 0.68 11.11
N HIS A 95 13.81 1.86 10.68
CA HIS A 95 14.83 2.62 11.39
C HIS A 95 14.26 3.50 12.52
N PHE A 96 12.93 3.53 12.69
CA PHE A 96 12.27 4.33 13.74
C PHE A 96 12.54 3.72 15.13
N PRO A 97 13.06 4.49 16.10
CA PRO A 97 13.55 3.95 17.37
C PRO A 97 12.44 3.59 18.38
N TYR A 98 11.19 3.95 18.11
CA TYR A 98 10.05 3.70 19.00
C TYR A 98 8.92 3.00 18.22
N MET A 99 8.42 1.89 18.76
CA MET A 99 7.36 1.07 18.16
C MET A 99 6.26 0.78 19.17
N ALA A 100 5.00 0.80 18.73
CA ALA A 100 3.83 0.45 19.53
C ALA A 100 2.79 -0.29 18.66
N LEU A 101 1.85 -1.00 19.31
CA LEU A 101 0.69 -1.62 18.64
C LEU A 101 -0.56 -0.77 18.82
N SER A 102 -1.17 -0.35 17.72
CA SER A 102 -2.44 0.40 17.73
C SER A 102 -3.65 -0.55 17.74
N LYS A 103 -4.69 -0.21 18.52
CA LYS A 103 -5.95 -0.98 18.61
C LYS A 103 -7.02 -0.30 17.76
N THR A 104 -7.22 -0.76 16.53
CA THR A 104 -7.85 0.02 15.44
C THR A 104 -9.39 0.06 15.42
N TYR A 105 -10.10 -0.78 16.20
CA TYR A 105 -11.57 -0.87 16.22
C TYR A 105 -12.31 0.49 16.23
N ASN A 106 -13.39 0.64 15.46
CA ASN A 106 -14.33 1.76 15.61
C ASN A 106 -15.27 1.48 16.79
N VAL A 107 -16.01 2.49 17.27
CA VAL A 107 -16.90 2.31 18.45
C VAL A 107 -18.02 1.30 18.17
N ASP A 108 -18.53 1.23 16.92
CA ASP A 108 -19.55 0.27 16.49
C ASP A 108 -18.99 -0.97 15.76
N ARG A 109 -17.70 -1.02 15.39
CA ARG A 109 -17.10 -2.11 14.59
C ARG A 109 -15.74 -2.57 15.10
N GLN A 110 -15.61 -3.89 15.31
CA GLN A 110 -14.34 -4.53 15.66
C GLN A 110 -13.31 -4.46 14.52
N VAL A 111 -13.74 -4.69 13.28
CA VAL A 111 -12.97 -4.41 12.06
C VAL A 111 -13.45 -3.06 11.52
N PRO A 112 -12.60 -2.02 11.49
CA PRO A 112 -13.03 -0.64 11.20
C PRO A 112 -13.11 -0.33 9.69
N ASP A 113 -13.39 0.93 9.35
CA ASP A 113 -12.98 1.55 8.09
C ASP A 113 -12.10 2.81 8.30
N SER A 114 -11.47 3.26 7.21
CA SER A 114 -10.62 4.45 7.15
C SER A 114 -11.23 5.75 7.69
N ALA A 115 -12.56 5.91 7.71
CA ALA A 115 -13.20 7.12 8.26
C ALA A 115 -13.21 7.13 9.80
N GLY A 116 -13.67 6.03 10.40
CA GLY A 116 -13.72 5.92 11.86
C GLY A 116 -12.33 5.84 12.50
N THR A 117 -11.32 5.35 11.76
CA THR A 117 -9.91 5.36 12.16
C THR A 117 -9.26 6.72 11.96
N ALA A 118 -9.49 7.41 10.84
CA ALA A 118 -8.99 8.78 10.61
C ALA A 118 -9.38 9.72 11.75
N THR A 119 -10.64 9.69 12.18
CA THR A 119 -11.07 10.49 13.34
C THR A 119 -10.31 10.13 14.62
N ALA A 120 -9.95 8.86 14.82
CA ALA A 120 -9.20 8.40 15.98
C ALA A 120 -7.73 8.85 15.97
N PHE A 121 -7.01 8.74 14.84
CA PHE A 121 -5.58 9.11 14.78
C PHE A 121 -5.32 10.57 14.41
N LEU A 122 -6.30 11.29 13.86
CA LEU A 122 -6.18 12.73 13.52
C LEU A 122 -6.88 13.65 14.53
N CYS A 123 -7.97 13.23 15.16
CA CYS A 123 -8.70 14.04 16.16
C CYS A 123 -8.60 13.48 17.59
N GLY A 124 -7.94 12.34 17.80
CA GLY A 124 -7.76 11.71 19.12
C GLY A 124 -9.02 11.05 19.69
N VAL A 125 -10.12 10.98 18.93
CA VAL A 125 -11.43 10.49 19.40
C VAL A 125 -11.90 9.35 18.51
N LYS A 126 -12.25 8.20 19.10
CA LYS A 126 -12.83 7.09 18.32
C LYS A 126 -14.25 7.42 17.87
N ALA A 127 -14.49 7.26 16.57
CA ALA A 127 -15.76 7.50 15.91
C ALA A 127 -16.48 6.20 15.53
N ASN A 128 -17.62 6.34 14.86
CA ASN A 128 -18.34 5.24 14.23
C ASN A 128 -17.87 5.03 12.78
N TYR A 129 -18.03 3.80 12.30
CA TYR A 129 -17.78 3.39 10.92
C TYR A 129 -18.43 4.35 9.90
N LYS A 130 -17.67 4.72 8.86
CA LYS A 130 -18.00 5.67 7.79
C LYS A 130 -18.27 7.14 8.21
N THR A 131 -18.07 7.50 9.47
CA THR A 131 -18.14 8.90 9.95
C THR A 131 -16.72 9.50 10.07
N ILE A 132 -16.56 10.77 9.69
CA ILE A 132 -15.27 11.49 9.64
C ILE A 132 -15.38 12.73 10.54
N GLY A 133 -14.40 12.95 11.41
CA GLY A 133 -14.31 14.16 12.24
C GLY A 133 -15.45 14.33 13.23
N LEU A 134 -16.16 13.25 13.57
CA LEU A 134 -17.32 13.25 14.46
C LEU A 134 -17.16 12.28 15.64
N SER A 135 -17.70 12.64 16.79
CA SER A 135 -17.81 11.76 17.95
C SER A 135 -18.74 10.56 17.65
N ALA A 136 -18.57 9.47 18.40
CA ALA A 136 -19.44 8.30 18.29
C ALA A 136 -20.91 8.52 18.74
N ALA A 137 -21.32 9.74 19.11
CA ALA A 137 -22.73 10.10 19.25
C ALA A 137 -23.40 10.43 17.89
N ALA A 138 -22.62 10.83 16.87
CA ALA A 138 -23.11 10.95 15.50
C ALA A 138 -23.47 9.58 14.88
N ARG A 139 -24.33 9.56 13.86
CA ARG A 139 -24.82 8.34 13.21
C ARG A 139 -24.58 8.40 11.71
N PHE A 140 -24.11 7.27 11.15
CA PHE A 140 -23.84 7.16 9.72
C PHE A 140 -25.07 7.56 8.89
N ASP A 141 -24.84 8.43 7.90
CA ASP A 141 -25.83 8.94 6.93
C ASP A 141 -27.00 9.75 7.52
N GLN A 142 -26.90 10.24 8.77
CA GLN A 142 -27.94 11.03 9.44
C GLN A 142 -27.46 12.46 9.72
N CYS A 143 -27.65 13.38 8.77
CA CYS A 143 -27.07 14.73 8.81
C CYS A 143 -27.40 15.50 10.10
N ASN A 144 -28.64 15.45 10.57
CA ASN A 144 -29.09 16.01 11.85
C ASN A 144 -28.29 15.56 13.11
N THR A 145 -27.51 14.47 13.04
CA THR A 145 -26.61 14.02 14.13
C THR A 145 -25.20 14.60 14.06
N THR A 146 -24.88 15.42 13.05
CA THR A 146 -23.55 16.04 12.87
C THR A 146 -23.26 17.09 13.96
N ARG A 147 -24.21 18.02 14.19
CA ARG A 147 -23.97 19.23 14.98
C ARG A 147 -23.84 18.96 16.46
N GLY A 148 -22.81 19.53 17.09
CA GLY A 148 -22.43 19.30 18.48
C GLY A 148 -21.58 18.04 18.68
N ASN A 149 -21.23 17.33 17.60
CA ASN A 149 -20.39 16.13 17.63
C ASN A 149 -19.06 16.31 16.89
N GLU A 150 -18.79 17.48 16.31
CA GLU A 150 -17.55 17.83 15.61
C GLU A 150 -16.33 17.75 16.54
N VAL A 151 -15.32 16.96 16.16
CA VAL A 151 -14.05 16.82 16.88
C VAL A 151 -12.89 17.34 16.02
N MET A 152 -12.20 18.36 16.53
CA MET A 152 -11.15 19.07 15.79
C MET A 152 -9.86 18.26 15.67
N SER A 153 -9.25 18.27 14.49
CA SER A 153 -8.02 17.53 14.21
C SER A 153 -6.77 18.20 14.78
N VAL A 154 -5.69 17.44 14.98
CA VAL A 154 -4.35 17.98 15.31
C VAL A 154 -3.84 18.91 14.21
N MET A 155 -4.25 18.72 12.94
CA MET A 155 -3.94 19.65 11.85
C MET A 155 -4.64 21.01 12.05
N TYR A 156 -5.92 21.01 12.42
CA TYR A 156 -6.65 22.23 12.79
C TYR A 156 -5.94 22.95 13.95
N TRP A 157 -5.61 22.23 15.03
CA TRP A 157 -4.90 22.80 16.18
C TRP A 157 -3.50 23.34 15.82
N ALA A 158 -2.78 22.68 14.90
CA ALA A 158 -1.52 23.18 14.37
C ALA A 158 -1.70 24.52 13.62
N LYS A 159 -2.72 24.64 12.76
CA LYS A 159 -3.03 25.88 12.05
C LYS A 159 -3.44 27.01 13.02
N GLN A 160 -4.25 26.70 14.04
CA GLN A 160 -4.58 27.66 15.11
C GLN A 160 -3.35 28.11 15.93
N ALA A 161 -2.33 27.25 16.07
CA ALA A 161 -1.03 27.61 16.65
C ALA A 161 -0.11 28.40 15.70
N GLY A 162 -0.59 28.77 14.50
CA GLY A 162 0.15 29.52 13.48
C GLY A 162 1.17 28.68 12.69
N LYS A 163 1.10 27.34 12.77
CA LYS A 163 1.87 26.46 11.90
C LYS A 163 1.25 26.42 10.51
N SER A 164 2.07 26.20 9.49
CA SER A 164 1.58 25.85 8.16
C SER A 164 1.16 24.38 8.13
N VAL A 165 0.16 24.02 7.34
CA VAL A 165 -0.40 22.67 7.33
C VAL A 165 -0.58 22.11 5.92
N GLY A 166 -0.36 20.81 5.78
CA GLY A 166 -0.48 20.15 4.48
C GLY A 166 -1.01 18.73 4.52
N VAL A 167 -1.66 18.37 3.41
CA VAL A 167 -2.31 17.08 3.14
C VAL A 167 -1.75 16.55 1.82
N VAL A 168 -1.13 15.38 1.82
CA VAL A 168 -0.54 14.72 0.65
C VAL A 168 -1.09 13.29 0.54
N THR A 169 -1.55 12.85 -0.63
CA THR A 169 -2.13 11.51 -0.81
C THR A 169 -2.06 10.96 -2.24
N THR A 170 -2.00 9.63 -2.40
CA THR A 170 -2.29 8.95 -3.67
C THR A 170 -3.78 8.63 -3.90
N THR A 171 -4.66 8.97 -2.96
CA THR A 171 -6.13 8.86 -3.09
C THR A 171 -6.72 10.17 -3.63
N THR A 172 -8.00 10.41 -3.38
CA THR A 172 -8.64 11.71 -3.60
C THR A 172 -8.39 12.56 -2.36
N VAL A 173 -8.12 13.86 -2.48
CA VAL A 173 -7.94 14.71 -1.28
C VAL A 173 -9.21 14.77 -0.40
N GLN A 174 -10.36 14.41 -0.97
CA GLN A 174 -11.66 14.19 -0.32
C GLN A 174 -11.88 12.75 0.22
N HIS A 175 -10.88 11.88 0.18
CA HIS A 175 -10.99 10.51 0.74
C HIS A 175 -11.05 10.54 2.27
N ALA A 176 -11.54 9.48 2.90
CA ALA A 176 -11.78 9.46 4.34
C ALA A 176 -10.55 9.80 5.20
N SER A 177 -9.40 9.23 4.84
CA SER A 177 -8.12 9.38 5.54
C SER A 177 -7.59 10.83 5.51
N PRO A 178 -7.46 11.51 4.35
CA PRO A 178 -7.11 12.94 4.30
C PRO A 178 -8.24 13.84 4.82
N ALA A 179 -9.52 13.50 4.57
CA ALA A 179 -10.65 14.29 5.05
C ALA A 179 -10.74 14.35 6.58
N GLY A 180 -10.28 13.32 7.30
CA GLY A 180 -10.17 13.38 8.76
C GLY A 180 -9.22 14.47 9.29
N THR A 181 -8.46 15.15 8.42
CA THR A 181 -7.66 16.33 8.83
C THR A 181 -8.47 17.64 8.85
N TYR A 182 -9.60 17.75 8.14
CA TYR A 182 -10.33 19.03 7.96
C TYR A 182 -11.86 18.93 7.96
N ALA A 183 -12.46 17.76 7.74
CA ALA A 183 -13.89 17.59 7.50
C ALA A 183 -14.64 16.95 8.68
N HIS A 184 -15.92 17.33 8.80
CA HIS A 184 -16.90 16.77 9.73
C HIS A 184 -18.08 16.26 8.91
N THR A 185 -18.25 14.93 8.78
CA THR A 185 -19.35 14.33 8.01
C THR A 185 -19.78 12.98 8.56
N VAL A 186 -21.10 12.77 8.58
CA VAL A 186 -21.74 11.49 8.90
C VAL A 186 -21.63 10.45 7.78
N ASN A 187 -21.14 10.82 6.59
CA ASN A 187 -20.98 9.87 5.49
C ASN A 187 -19.74 10.20 4.64
N ARG A 188 -18.72 9.33 4.71
CA ARG A 188 -17.47 9.40 3.92
C ARG A 188 -17.63 9.42 2.40
N ASN A 189 -18.84 9.17 1.88
CA ASN A 189 -19.11 9.09 0.44
C ASN A 189 -19.64 10.40 -0.15
N TRP A 190 -19.89 11.43 0.66
CA TRP A 190 -20.34 12.76 0.21
C TRP A 190 -19.15 13.58 -0.36
N TYR A 191 -18.52 13.11 -1.44
CA TYR A 191 -17.31 13.73 -2.00
C TYR A 191 -17.61 15.09 -2.64
N SER A 192 -18.67 15.18 -3.45
CA SER A 192 -19.30 16.44 -3.85
C SER A 192 -20.78 16.48 -3.45
N ASP A 193 -21.43 17.63 -3.66
CA ASP A 193 -22.86 17.84 -3.48
C ASP A 193 -23.72 16.87 -4.33
N ALA A 194 -23.17 16.37 -5.44
CA ALA A 194 -23.79 15.37 -6.29
C ALA A 194 -23.95 13.99 -5.61
N ASP A 195 -23.15 13.68 -4.59
CA ASP A 195 -23.20 12.44 -3.81
C ASP A 195 -24.15 12.54 -2.59
N MET A 196 -24.75 13.71 -2.34
CA MET A 196 -25.55 13.99 -1.13
C MET A 196 -27.06 13.82 -1.37
N PRO A 197 -27.83 13.28 -0.40
CA PRO A 197 -29.28 13.32 -0.44
C PRO A 197 -29.78 14.76 -0.20
N ALA A 198 -30.85 15.16 -0.88
CA ALA A 198 -31.40 16.51 -0.81
C ALA A 198 -31.78 16.95 0.63
N SER A 199 -32.14 16.01 1.52
CA SER A 199 -32.38 16.28 2.93
C SER A 199 -31.11 16.72 3.68
N ALA A 200 -29.96 16.07 3.44
CA ALA A 200 -28.70 16.45 4.09
C ALA A 200 -28.23 17.85 3.65
N LEU A 201 -28.45 18.21 2.37
CA LEU A 201 -28.21 19.56 1.86
C LEU A 201 -29.14 20.60 2.52
N GLN A 202 -30.43 20.26 2.73
CA GLN A 202 -31.40 21.12 3.41
C GLN A 202 -31.15 21.26 4.92
N GLU A 203 -30.67 20.20 5.58
CA GLU A 203 -30.22 20.21 6.99
C GLU A 203 -28.87 20.96 7.17
N GLY A 204 -28.20 21.28 6.05
CA GLY A 204 -27.00 22.10 6.01
C GLY A 204 -25.70 21.34 6.24
N CYS A 205 -25.66 20.03 6.00
CA CYS A 205 -24.40 19.32 5.83
C CYS A 205 -23.73 19.75 4.52
N GLN A 206 -22.40 19.91 4.55
CA GLN A 206 -21.59 20.27 3.38
C GLN A 206 -20.84 19.04 2.87
N ASP A 207 -20.67 18.96 1.55
CA ASP A 207 -19.84 17.94 0.92
C ASP A 207 -18.36 18.11 1.26
N ILE A 208 -17.59 17.02 1.20
CA ILE A 208 -16.18 17.00 1.62
C ILE A 208 -15.33 17.95 0.77
N ALA A 209 -15.61 18.09 -0.53
CA ALA A 209 -14.92 19.05 -1.39
C ALA A 209 -15.19 20.51 -0.99
N THR A 210 -16.42 20.88 -0.61
CA THR A 210 -16.70 22.19 0.00
C THR A 210 -15.93 22.36 1.32
N GLN A 211 -15.98 21.36 2.20
CA GLN A 211 -15.32 21.42 3.53
C GLN A 211 -13.80 21.60 3.44
N LEU A 212 -13.15 20.99 2.43
CA LEU A 212 -11.72 21.16 2.12
C LEU A 212 -11.33 22.63 1.88
N VAL A 213 -12.26 23.45 1.38
CA VAL A 213 -12.00 24.86 1.05
C VAL A 213 -12.74 25.85 1.97
N SER A 214 -13.53 25.37 2.94
CA SER A 214 -14.34 26.21 3.84
C SER A 214 -14.00 26.08 5.33
N ASN A 215 -13.68 24.87 5.83
CA ASN A 215 -13.57 24.63 7.28
C ASN A 215 -12.30 25.23 7.90
N MET A 216 -11.19 25.21 7.17
CA MET A 216 -9.91 25.77 7.61
C MET A 216 -9.04 26.15 6.40
N ASP A 217 -8.06 27.01 6.64
CA ASP A 217 -6.98 27.30 5.70
C ASP A 217 -5.94 26.15 5.73
N ILE A 218 -5.51 25.70 4.55
CA ILE A 218 -4.57 24.60 4.33
C ILE A 218 -3.54 25.08 3.29
N ASP A 219 -2.28 25.17 3.70
CA ASP A 219 -1.18 25.72 2.90
C ASP A 219 -0.81 24.79 1.72
N VAL A 220 -0.91 23.46 1.89
CA VAL A 220 -0.60 22.48 0.84
C VAL A 220 -1.65 21.37 0.75
N ILE A 221 -2.25 21.19 -0.43
CA ILE A 221 -3.23 20.15 -0.74
C ILE A 221 -2.73 19.40 -1.99
N LEU A 222 -2.21 18.19 -1.87
CA LEU A 222 -1.67 17.40 -2.99
C LEU A 222 -2.32 16.01 -3.06
N GLY A 223 -2.87 15.65 -4.22
CA GLY A 223 -3.43 14.32 -4.46
C GLY A 223 -4.35 14.30 -5.66
N GLY A 224 -5.38 13.45 -5.64
CA GLY A 224 -6.38 13.36 -6.70
C GLY A 224 -7.71 14.03 -6.35
N GLY A 225 -8.70 13.95 -7.24
CA GLY A 225 -10.08 14.35 -6.97
C GLY A 225 -10.55 15.63 -7.66
N ARG A 226 -10.00 15.98 -8.84
CA ARG A 226 -10.41 17.17 -9.62
C ARG A 226 -11.93 17.26 -9.78
N LYS A 227 -12.60 16.13 -10.08
CA LYS A 227 -14.02 16.14 -10.49
C LYS A 227 -15.01 16.58 -9.43
N PHE A 228 -14.65 16.57 -8.15
CA PHE A 228 -15.51 17.00 -7.05
C PHE A 228 -15.45 18.52 -6.81
N MET A 229 -14.46 19.19 -7.42
CA MET A 229 -14.21 20.63 -7.26
C MET A 229 -14.91 21.49 -8.32
N PHE A 230 -15.24 20.93 -9.48
CA PHE A 230 -15.70 21.67 -10.66
C PHE A 230 -17.18 21.43 -11.01
N PRO A 231 -17.86 22.41 -11.63
CA PRO A 231 -19.25 22.31 -12.09
C PRO A 231 -19.54 21.09 -12.98
N LYS A 232 -20.78 20.61 -12.95
CA LYS A 232 -21.20 19.46 -13.75
C LYS A 232 -20.96 19.69 -15.25
N GLY A 233 -20.11 18.86 -15.83
CA GLY A 233 -19.79 18.89 -17.26
C GLY A 233 -18.54 19.68 -17.64
N THR A 234 -17.90 20.40 -16.71
CA THR A 234 -16.58 21.01 -16.94
C THR A 234 -15.56 19.93 -17.35
N PRO A 235 -14.92 20.02 -18.54
CA PRO A 235 -13.95 19.01 -18.99
C PRO A 235 -12.77 18.87 -18.04
N ASP A 236 -12.31 17.65 -17.80
CA ASP A 236 -11.07 17.42 -17.08
C ASP A 236 -9.86 17.83 -17.94
N PRO A 237 -8.84 18.53 -17.41
CA PRO A 237 -7.72 19.05 -18.21
C PRO A 237 -6.81 17.97 -18.81
N GLU A 238 -6.79 16.75 -18.25
CA GLU A 238 -6.01 15.61 -18.76
C GLU A 238 -6.86 14.69 -19.64
N TYR A 239 -8.17 14.59 -19.34
CA TYR A 239 -9.12 13.71 -20.01
C TYR A 239 -10.28 14.47 -20.71
N PRO A 240 -10.03 15.52 -21.52
CA PRO A 240 -11.09 16.40 -22.03
C PRO A 240 -12.07 15.73 -23.02
N SER A 241 -11.74 14.54 -23.51
CA SER A 241 -12.60 13.71 -24.36
C SER A 241 -13.41 12.65 -23.62
N ASP A 242 -13.08 12.33 -22.36
CA ASP A 242 -13.84 11.39 -21.53
C ASP A 242 -14.79 12.14 -20.59
N THR A 243 -16.02 12.32 -21.07
CA THR A 243 -17.10 12.97 -20.30
C THR A 243 -17.40 12.31 -18.95
N THR A 244 -16.93 11.08 -18.68
CA THR A 244 -17.05 10.47 -17.37
C THR A 244 -16.06 11.03 -16.34
N GLN A 245 -14.98 11.72 -16.76
CA GLN A 245 -14.03 12.38 -15.86
C GLN A 245 -14.39 13.81 -15.48
N ASN A 246 -15.25 14.46 -16.27
CA ASN A 246 -15.68 15.84 -16.08
C ASN A 246 -16.18 16.14 -14.65
N GLY A 247 -16.15 17.43 -14.31
CA GLY A 247 -16.70 17.97 -13.07
C GLY A 247 -18.11 17.47 -12.78
N THR A 248 -18.43 17.32 -11.49
CA THR A 248 -19.65 16.65 -11.00
C THR A 248 -20.66 17.60 -10.35
N ARG A 249 -20.23 18.77 -9.87
CA ARG A 249 -21.00 19.59 -8.94
C ARG A 249 -22.32 20.10 -9.51
N LEU A 250 -23.41 19.93 -8.77
CA LEU A 250 -24.76 20.36 -9.16
C LEU A 250 -25.05 21.81 -8.72
N ASP A 251 -24.37 22.28 -7.67
CA ASP A 251 -24.41 23.66 -7.17
C ASP A 251 -23.77 24.70 -8.11
N GLY A 252 -23.10 24.25 -9.18
CA GLY A 252 -22.48 25.11 -10.19
C GLY A 252 -21.22 25.85 -9.73
N ARG A 253 -20.65 25.51 -8.58
CA ARG A 253 -19.48 26.18 -8.00
C ARG A 253 -18.16 25.63 -8.54
N ASP A 254 -17.16 26.50 -8.62
CA ASP A 254 -15.76 26.14 -8.87
C ASP A 254 -14.97 26.34 -7.57
N LEU A 255 -14.73 25.24 -6.86
CA LEU A 255 -14.09 25.25 -5.55
C LEU A 255 -12.59 25.53 -5.62
N VAL A 256 -11.95 25.26 -6.77
CA VAL A 256 -10.56 25.67 -7.00
C VAL A 256 -10.49 27.18 -7.09
N GLN A 257 -11.37 27.81 -7.86
CA GLN A 257 -11.42 29.26 -7.99
C GLN A 257 -11.85 29.94 -6.69
N GLU A 258 -12.79 29.38 -5.91
CA GLU A 258 -13.12 29.87 -4.56
C GLU A 258 -11.92 29.80 -3.59
N TRP A 259 -11.11 28.75 -3.67
CA TRP A 259 -9.93 28.60 -2.81
C TRP A 259 -8.77 29.52 -3.25
N LEU A 260 -8.54 29.67 -4.56
CA LEU A 260 -7.57 30.61 -5.11
C LEU A 260 -7.89 32.07 -4.73
N ALA A 261 -9.18 32.45 -4.74
CA ALA A 261 -9.62 33.79 -4.42
C ALA A 261 -9.42 34.19 -2.94
N LYS A 262 -9.26 33.22 -2.03
CA LYS A 262 -9.08 33.47 -0.58
C LYS A 262 -7.64 33.80 -0.18
N HIS A 263 -6.63 33.36 -0.94
CA HIS A 263 -5.24 33.33 -0.47
C HIS A 263 -4.28 34.03 -1.44
N GLN A 264 -3.63 35.11 -0.99
CA GLN A 264 -2.58 35.78 -1.77
C GLN A 264 -1.34 34.88 -1.88
N GLY A 265 -0.87 34.65 -3.11
CA GLY A 265 0.20 33.70 -3.41
C GLY A 265 -0.27 32.25 -3.63
N ALA A 266 -1.57 32.02 -3.79
CA ALA A 266 -2.08 30.69 -4.15
C ALA A 266 -1.71 30.26 -5.58
N ARG A 267 -1.55 28.94 -5.76
CA ARG A 267 -1.45 28.28 -7.07
C ARG A 267 -2.30 27.02 -7.10
N TYR A 268 -2.92 26.78 -8.26
CA TYR A 268 -3.50 25.50 -8.62
C TYR A 268 -2.64 24.84 -9.70
N VAL A 269 -2.39 23.55 -9.55
CA VAL A 269 -1.70 22.71 -10.55
C VAL A 269 -2.44 21.38 -10.73
N TRP A 270 -2.32 20.78 -11.91
CA TRP A 270 -2.98 19.50 -12.23
C TRP A 270 -2.03 18.46 -12.84
N ASN A 271 -0.76 18.81 -13.07
CA ASN A 271 0.27 17.89 -13.54
C ASN A 271 1.62 18.12 -12.85
N ARG A 272 2.52 17.16 -13.02
CA ARG A 272 3.87 17.12 -12.43
C ARG A 272 4.75 18.29 -12.89
N GLN A 273 4.73 18.64 -14.18
CA GLN A 273 5.57 19.72 -14.69
C GLN A 273 5.24 21.06 -14.01
N GLN A 274 3.95 21.36 -13.88
CA GLN A 274 3.47 22.53 -13.13
C GLN A 274 3.86 22.45 -11.65
N LEU A 275 3.71 21.28 -10.99
CA LEU A 275 4.08 21.09 -9.59
C LEU A 275 5.56 21.42 -9.34
N ILE A 276 6.46 20.92 -10.18
CA ILE A 276 7.90 21.19 -10.06
C ILE A 276 8.19 22.68 -10.32
N GLN A 277 7.53 23.32 -11.27
CA GLN A 277 7.68 24.76 -11.53
C GLN A 277 7.24 25.62 -10.32
N VAL A 278 6.05 25.38 -9.76
CA VAL A 278 5.54 26.19 -8.62
C VAL A 278 6.28 25.92 -7.31
N SER A 279 6.90 24.74 -7.15
CA SER A 279 7.74 24.44 -5.97
C SER A 279 8.92 25.41 -5.83
N GLN A 280 9.43 25.91 -6.96
CA GLN A 280 10.58 26.82 -7.05
C GLN A 280 10.20 28.30 -6.97
N ASP A 281 8.91 28.65 -7.10
CA ASP A 281 8.43 30.03 -7.01
C ASP A 281 8.31 30.47 -5.52
N PRO A 282 9.09 31.47 -5.07
CA PRO A 282 9.04 31.97 -3.69
C PRO A 282 7.78 32.80 -3.41
N ALA A 283 7.04 33.24 -4.43
CA ALA A 283 5.76 33.93 -4.25
C ALA A 283 4.59 32.94 -4.00
N VAL A 284 4.84 31.62 -4.07
CA VAL A 284 3.84 30.61 -3.73
C VAL A 284 3.82 30.38 -2.23
N THR A 285 2.68 30.71 -1.64
CA THR A 285 2.38 30.54 -0.21
C THR A 285 1.42 29.38 0.02
N HIS A 286 0.47 29.18 -0.91
CA HIS A 286 -0.54 28.13 -0.84
C HIS A 286 -0.55 27.34 -2.16
N LEU A 287 -0.64 26.01 -2.09
CA LEU A 287 -0.56 25.13 -3.25
C LEU A 287 -1.62 24.03 -3.22
N MET A 288 -2.50 24.02 -4.24
CA MET A 288 -3.43 22.93 -4.51
C MET A 288 -3.02 22.20 -5.78
N GLY A 289 -2.63 20.92 -5.66
CA GLY A 289 -2.25 20.05 -6.76
C GLY A 289 -3.19 18.85 -6.88
N LEU A 290 -4.01 18.82 -7.93
CA LEU A 290 -5.00 17.76 -8.16
C LEU A 290 -4.70 16.98 -9.44
N PHE A 291 -4.06 15.83 -9.30
CA PHE A 291 -3.39 15.10 -10.39
C PHE A 291 -4.26 14.06 -11.12
N GLU A 292 -5.45 13.74 -10.61
CA GLU A 292 -6.43 12.87 -11.27
C GLU A 292 -7.89 13.36 -11.04
N PRO A 293 -8.87 12.98 -11.87
CA PRO A 293 -10.30 13.20 -11.60
C PRO A 293 -10.78 12.47 -10.34
N ARG A 294 -10.21 11.28 -10.06
CA ARG A 294 -10.38 10.53 -8.81
C ARG A 294 -9.02 10.28 -8.14
N HIS A 295 -8.75 9.08 -7.63
CA HIS A 295 -7.47 8.71 -7.00
C HIS A 295 -6.34 8.73 -8.04
N LEU A 296 -5.08 9.01 -7.63
CA LEU A 296 -3.90 8.91 -8.51
C LEU A 296 -3.82 7.53 -9.16
N LYS A 297 -3.21 7.42 -10.35
CA LYS A 297 -2.80 6.12 -10.91
C LYS A 297 -1.95 5.36 -9.88
N TYR A 298 -2.04 4.03 -9.83
CA TYR A 298 -1.06 3.23 -9.06
C TYR A 298 0.34 3.52 -9.60
N GLU A 299 1.39 3.48 -8.77
CA GLU A 299 2.77 3.82 -9.13
C GLU A 299 3.25 3.04 -10.36
N ILE A 300 2.86 1.77 -10.50
CA ILE A 300 3.24 0.92 -11.66
C ILE A 300 2.53 1.30 -12.98
N TYR A 301 1.52 2.16 -12.91
CA TYR A 301 0.75 2.70 -14.04
C TYR A 301 0.82 4.23 -14.11
N ARG A 302 1.61 4.87 -13.25
CA ARG A 302 1.81 6.32 -13.22
C ARG A 302 2.53 6.76 -14.49
N ALA A 303 2.07 7.83 -15.13
CA ALA A 303 2.75 8.41 -16.28
C ALA A 303 3.78 9.44 -15.77
N PRO A 304 5.10 9.13 -15.76
CA PRO A 304 6.06 9.86 -14.92
C PRO A 304 6.37 11.30 -15.36
N GLU A 305 5.95 11.72 -16.55
CA GLU A 305 6.03 13.11 -17.00
C GLU A 305 4.77 13.93 -16.64
N GLN A 306 3.64 13.24 -16.44
CA GLN A 306 2.32 13.83 -16.20
C GLN A 306 1.96 13.83 -14.70
N ASP A 307 2.26 12.74 -14.00
CA ASP A 307 1.84 12.48 -12.62
C ASP A 307 3.04 12.50 -11.65
N PRO A 308 2.99 13.28 -10.55
CA PRO A 308 4.02 13.20 -9.52
C PRO A 308 3.89 11.91 -8.69
N SER A 309 5.03 11.34 -8.29
CA SER A 309 5.07 10.28 -7.28
C SER A 309 4.75 10.82 -5.88
N LEU A 310 4.42 9.92 -4.94
CA LEU A 310 4.22 10.30 -3.54
C LEU A 310 5.49 10.91 -2.91
N VAL A 311 6.67 10.46 -3.34
CA VAL A 311 7.97 11.07 -2.99
C VAL A 311 8.03 12.53 -3.43
N GLU A 312 7.73 12.82 -4.70
CA GLU A 312 7.80 14.18 -5.25
C GLU A 312 6.76 15.11 -4.63
N MET A 313 5.53 14.62 -4.37
CA MET A 313 4.53 15.41 -3.64
C MET A 313 4.96 15.72 -2.20
N THR A 314 5.60 14.76 -1.52
CA THR A 314 6.10 14.95 -0.15
C THR A 314 7.26 15.95 -0.11
N GLU A 315 8.20 15.85 -1.06
CA GLU A 315 9.35 16.76 -1.21
C GLU A 315 8.90 18.20 -1.50
N VAL A 316 7.92 18.40 -2.39
CA VAL A 316 7.34 19.73 -2.66
C VAL A 316 6.54 20.26 -1.47
N ALA A 317 5.75 19.42 -0.79
CA ALA A 317 5.03 19.85 0.42
C ALA A 317 5.99 20.33 1.51
N LEU A 318 7.06 19.59 1.79
CA LEU A 318 8.10 20.00 2.74
C LEU A 318 8.81 21.28 2.29
N GLY A 319 9.08 21.44 0.98
CA GLY A 319 9.69 22.65 0.41
C GLY A 319 8.84 23.94 0.50
N LEU A 320 7.52 23.81 0.70
CA LEU A 320 6.64 24.94 1.02
C LEU A 320 6.45 25.09 2.54
N LEU A 321 6.10 24.02 3.24
CA LEU A 321 5.75 24.05 4.67
C LEU A 321 6.93 24.45 5.59
N SER A 322 8.15 24.05 5.23
CA SER A 322 9.37 24.43 5.97
C SER A 322 9.68 25.93 5.97
N ARG A 323 9.07 26.71 5.06
CA ARG A 323 9.20 28.18 4.98
C ARG A 323 8.64 28.87 6.24
N ASN A 324 7.72 28.23 6.97
CA ASN A 324 7.13 28.81 8.18
C ASN A 324 8.05 28.63 9.41
N PRO A 325 8.53 29.71 10.06
CA PRO A 325 9.41 29.61 11.23
C PRO A 325 8.73 28.99 12.46
N ARG A 326 7.39 28.98 12.55
CA ARG A 326 6.62 28.29 13.59
C ARG A 326 6.55 26.77 13.38
N GLY A 327 7.06 26.28 12.26
CA GLY A 327 6.98 24.89 11.82
C GLY A 327 5.65 24.54 11.18
N PHE A 328 5.44 23.25 10.98
CA PHE A 328 4.31 22.73 10.20
C PHE A 328 3.67 21.45 10.77
N TYR A 329 2.49 21.11 10.25
CA TYR A 329 1.90 19.77 10.33
C TYR A 329 1.75 19.21 8.91
N LEU A 330 2.16 17.97 8.67
CA LEU A 330 2.04 17.31 7.37
C LEU A 330 1.44 15.91 7.52
N PHE A 331 0.34 15.66 6.83
CA PHE A 331 -0.22 14.32 6.63
C PHE A 331 0.20 13.79 5.25
N VAL A 332 0.74 12.57 5.19
CA VAL A 332 1.14 11.89 3.94
C VAL A 332 0.54 10.48 3.88
N GLU A 333 -0.24 10.19 2.84
CA GLU A 333 -0.99 8.94 2.71
C GLU A 333 -0.49 8.05 1.57
N GLY A 334 -0.10 6.82 1.90
CA GLY A 334 0.08 5.72 0.94
C GLY A 334 -1.25 5.06 0.56
N GLY A 335 -2.30 5.84 0.35
CA GLY A 335 -3.68 5.35 0.47
C GLY A 335 -4.18 4.40 -0.62
N ARG A 336 -3.37 4.12 -1.64
CA ARG A 336 -3.66 3.05 -2.62
C ARG A 336 -3.16 1.67 -2.21
N ILE A 337 -2.43 1.53 -1.09
CA ILE A 337 -2.07 0.23 -0.50
C ILE A 337 -3.34 -0.58 -0.23
N ASP A 338 -4.30 0.02 0.49
CA ASP A 338 -5.64 -0.50 0.73
C ASP A 338 -6.34 -0.93 -0.56
N HIS A 339 -6.46 -0.03 -1.53
CA HIS A 339 -7.11 -0.31 -2.82
C HIS A 339 -6.50 -1.52 -3.54
N GLY A 340 -5.18 -1.72 -3.44
CA GLY A 340 -4.51 -2.90 -3.99
C GLY A 340 -4.88 -4.20 -3.28
N HIS A 341 -5.07 -4.16 -1.95
CA HIS A 341 -5.53 -5.30 -1.16
C HIS A 341 -7.03 -5.59 -1.36
N HIS A 342 -7.88 -4.57 -1.42
CA HIS A 342 -9.30 -4.70 -1.76
C HIS A 342 -9.51 -5.30 -3.17
N ALA A 343 -8.63 -4.99 -4.12
CA ALA A 343 -8.59 -5.62 -5.44
C ALA A 343 -7.99 -7.05 -5.45
N GLY A 344 -7.70 -7.64 -4.29
CA GLY A 344 -7.04 -8.96 -4.17
C GLY A 344 -5.64 -9.03 -4.78
N THR A 345 -5.07 -7.90 -5.20
CA THR A 345 -3.92 -7.83 -6.10
C THR A 345 -2.71 -7.34 -5.31
N ALA A 346 -2.10 -8.26 -4.56
CA ALA A 346 -0.97 -7.96 -3.67
C ALA A 346 0.21 -7.27 -4.38
N PHE A 347 0.39 -7.47 -5.69
CA PHE A 347 1.40 -6.73 -6.47
C PHE A 347 1.19 -5.21 -6.38
N LEU A 348 -0.05 -4.73 -6.56
CA LEU A 348 -0.38 -3.31 -6.45
C LEU A 348 -0.11 -2.81 -5.03
N ALA A 349 -0.70 -3.45 -4.02
CA ALA A 349 -0.59 -3.05 -2.62
C ALA A 349 0.87 -2.94 -2.13
N LEU A 350 1.69 -3.95 -2.43
CA LEU A 350 3.10 -3.94 -2.02
C LEU A 350 3.94 -2.94 -2.84
N THR A 351 3.58 -2.63 -4.09
CA THR A 351 4.29 -1.58 -4.86
C THR A 351 3.95 -0.17 -4.40
N GLU A 352 2.70 0.10 -4.01
CA GLU A 352 2.34 1.35 -3.31
C GLU A 352 3.09 1.48 -1.98
N ALA A 353 3.19 0.39 -1.21
CA ALA A 353 3.90 0.40 0.07
C ALA A 353 5.42 0.63 -0.07
N VAL A 354 6.04 0.17 -1.18
CA VAL A 354 7.44 0.53 -1.51
C VAL A 354 7.59 2.01 -1.84
N MET A 355 6.60 2.62 -2.51
CA MET A 355 6.60 4.06 -2.81
C MET A 355 6.37 4.90 -1.54
N PHE A 356 5.42 4.50 -0.69
CA PHE A 356 5.17 5.08 0.63
C PHE A 356 6.41 5.05 1.55
N ASP A 357 7.09 3.91 1.66
CA ASP A 357 8.35 3.82 2.44
C ASP A 357 9.48 4.67 1.84
N SER A 358 9.44 4.95 0.54
CA SER A 358 10.40 5.86 -0.10
C SER A 358 10.06 7.34 0.13
N ALA A 359 8.78 7.67 0.38
CA ALA A 359 8.37 9.01 0.82
C ALA A 359 8.76 9.27 2.29
N ILE A 360 8.75 8.24 3.14
CA ILE A 360 9.26 8.29 4.52
C ILE A 360 10.77 8.60 4.52
N ASP A 361 11.55 7.85 3.74
CA ASP A 361 12.99 8.10 3.51
C ASP A 361 13.25 9.54 3.04
N LYS A 362 12.50 10.00 2.03
CA LYS A 362 12.60 11.37 1.53
C LYS A 362 12.32 12.44 2.60
N ALA A 363 11.32 12.25 3.46
CA ALA A 363 11.06 13.21 4.54
C ALA A 363 12.16 13.21 5.61
N GLY A 364 12.73 12.04 5.94
CA GLY A 364 13.90 11.92 6.83
C GLY A 364 15.14 12.64 6.28
N GLN A 365 15.32 12.67 4.96
CA GLN A 365 16.39 13.43 4.29
C GLN A 365 16.17 14.96 4.31
N LEU A 366 14.95 15.42 4.56
CA LEU A 366 14.54 16.83 4.43
C LEU A 366 14.15 17.49 5.77
N THR A 367 14.22 16.76 6.89
CA THR A 367 13.83 17.24 8.22
C THR A 367 14.84 16.82 9.28
N SER A 368 14.62 17.18 10.55
CA SER A 368 15.53 16.83 11.65
C SER A 368 14.76 16.27 12.84
N ASP A 369 15.10 15.07 13.28
CA ASP A 369 14.52 14.44 14.48
C ASP A 369 14.65 15.30 15.75
N GLN A 370 15.55 16.30 15.77
CA GLN A 370 15.72 17.23 16.88
C GLN A 370 14.57 18.25 17.00
N ASP A 371 13.85 18.54 15.92
CA ASP A 371 12.71 19.47 15.90
C ASP A 371 11.44 18.89 15.25
N THR A 372 11.51 17.69 14.67
CA THR A 372 10.44 17.08 13.88
C THR A 372 10.01 15.75 14.49
N LEU A 373 8.75 15.67 14.94
CA LEU A 373 8.14 14.40 15.34
C LEU A 373 7.47 13.76 14.12
N THR A 374 8.10 12.72 13.59
CA THR A 374 7.53 11.87 12.53
C THR A 374 6.92 10.61 13.13
N LEU A 375 5.69 10.27 12.72
CA LEU A 375 4.99 9.04 13.05
C LEU A 375 4.69 8.26 11.76
N VAL A 376 4.91 6.94 11.78
CA VAL A 376 4.49 6.03 10.70
C VAL A 376 3.48 5.06 11.29
N THR A 377 2.30 4.93 10.67
CA THR A 377 1.27 3.98 11.09
C THR A 377 0.44 3.52 9.90
N ALA A 378 -0.33 2.44 10.12
CA ALA A 378 -1.54 2.18 9.35
C ALA A 378 -2.77 2.60 10.17
N ASP A 379 -3.90 2.76 9.50
CA ASP A 379 -5.19 3.02 10.13
C ASP A 379 -5.89 1.68 10.51
N HIS A 380 -5.82 0.69 9.62
CA HIS A 380 -6.20 -0.69 9.82
C HIS A 380 -5.28 -1.67 9.06
N SER A 381 -5.71 -2.93 8.92
CA SER A 381 -5.00 -3.98 8.20
C SER A 381 -5.96 -4.64 7.21
N HIS A 382 -5.43 -5.51 6.36
CA HIS A 382 -6.22 -6.41 5.52
C HIS A 382 -6.13 -7.86 5.99
N VAL A 383 -7.00 -8.73 5.46
CA VAL A 383 -6.92 -10.20 5.59
C VAL A 383 -5.79 -10.80 4.71
N PHE A 384 -4.74 -10.02 4.44
CA PHE A 384 -3.59 -10.42 3.65
C PHE A 384 -2.61 -11.26 4.49
N SER A 385 -2.12 -12.35 3.91
CA SER A 385 -1.12 -13.23 4.51
C SER A 385 -0.12 -13.71 3.47
N PHE A 386 1.15 -13.87 3.86
CA PHE A 386 2.17 -14.57 3.10
C PHE A 386 2.69 -15.76 3.93
N GLY A 387 3.16 -16.83 3.29
CA GLY A 387 3.56 -18.04 4.00
C GLY A 387 3.85 -19.22 3.07
N GLY A 388 3.62 -20.44 3.55
CA GLY A 388 3.78 -21.66 2.75
C GLY A 388 5.21 -22.23 2.69
N TYR A 389 6.11 -21.79 3.57
CA TYR A 389 7.52 -22.23 3.65
C TYR A 389 8.29 -21.98 2.34
N THR A 390 8.24 -20.73 1.87
CA THR A 390 9.05 -20.23 0.75
C THR A 390 10.52 -20.11 1.14
N LEU A 391 11.42 -20.21 0.15
CA LEU A 391 12.87 -20.22 0.36
C LEU A 391 13.43 -18.78 0.43
N ARG A 392 14.50 -18.58 1.19
CA ARG A 392 15.19 -17.28 1.28
C ARG A 392 15.65 -16.82 -0.12
N GLY A 393 15.38 -15.55 -0.44
CA GLY A 393 15.64 -14.99 -1.78
C GLY A 393 14.55 -15.25 -2.82
N SER A 394 13.57 -16.12 -2.56
CA SER A 394 12.45 -16.33 -3.51
C SER A 394 11.47 -15.15 -3.52
N SER A 395 10.92 -14.83 -4.70
CA SER A 395 9.97 -13.73 -4.90
C SER A 395 8.77 -13.82 -3.94
N ILE A 396 8.38 -12.69 -3.35
CA ILE A 396 7.18 -12.58 -2.51
C ILE A 396 5.87 -12.93 -3.25
N PHE A 397 5.88 -12.88 -4.59
CA PHE A 397 4.78 -13.30 -5.47
C PHE A 397 4.93 -14.74 -6.00
N GLY A 398 5.97 -15.45 -5.57
CA GLY A 398 6.30 -16.79 -6.01
C GLY A 398 5.40 -17.86 -5.39
N ARG A 399 5.28 -19.00 -6.08
CA ARG A 399 4.76 -20.23 -5.47
C ARG A 399 5.87 -20.88 -4.63
N ARG A 400 5.49 -21.67 -3.61
CA ARG A 400 6.42 -22.57 -2.93
C ARG A 400 7.13 -23.45 -3.98
N GLY A 401 8.45 -23.49 -3.95
CA GLY A 401 9.23 -24.42 -4.78
C GLY A 401 8.90 -25.89 -4.46
N PRO A 402 9.27 -26.84 -5.34
CA PRO A 402 9.21 -28.26 -4.99
C PRO A 402 9.99 -28.51 -3.70
N ARG A 403 9.58 -29.50 -2.90
CA ARG A 403 10.38 -29.91 -1.73
C ARG A 403 11.78 -30.30 -2.24
N GLN A 404 12.80 -29.53 -1.88
CA GLN A 404 14.18 -29.99 -1.97
C GLN A 404 14.31 -31.15 -0.99
N GLY A 405 14.22 -32.38 -1.50
CA GLY A 405 14.75 -33.53 -0.78
C GLY A 405 16.24 -33.28 -0.59
N LEU A 406 16.72 -33.41 0.64
CA LEU A 406 18.14 -33.24 0.95
C LEU A 406 18.89 -34.42 0.33
N LEU A 407 19.36 -34.24 -0.91
CA LEU A 407 20.33 -35.12 -1.55
C LEU A 407 21.68 -34.92 -0.86
N LEU A 408 21.80 -35.49 0.34
CA LEU A 408 23.08 -35.90 0.87
C LEU A 408 23.73 -36.80 -0.18
N LEU A 409 24.84 -36.33 -0.74
CA LEU A 409 25.73 -37.17 -1.53
C LEU A 409 26.50 -38.06 -0.56
N ASP A 410 25.85 -39.13 -0.08
CA ASP A 410 26.51 -40.17 0.69
C ASP A 410 27.67 -40.77 -0.14
N PRO A 411 28.93 -40.66 0.32
CA PRO A 411 30.06 -41.30 -0.35
C PRO A 411 30.13 -42.79 0.04
N ALA A 412 28.99 -43.48 -0.06
CA ALA A 412 28.81 -44.88 0.33
C ALA A 412 29.46 -45.82 -0.70
N LEU A 413 30.79 -45.95 -0.62
CA LEU A 413 31.56 -46.99 -1.30
C LEU A 413 31.03 -48.38 -0.90
N PRO A 414 30.54 -49.21 -1.84
CA PRO A 414 30.08 -50.56 -1.52
C PRO A 414 31.28 -51.51 -1.37
N CYS A 415 31.79 -51.64 -0.13
CA CYS A 415 32.76 -52.69 0.22
C CYS A 415 32.08 -54.07 0.28
N SER A 416 32.01 -54.75 -0.86
CA SER A 416 31.46 -56.11 -0.97
C SER A 416 32.55 -57.18 -0.82
N CYS A 417 32.60 -57.86 0.33
CA CYS A 417 33.42 -59.07 0.50
C CYS A 417 32.71 -60.30 -0.14
N PRO A 418 33.45 -61.27 -0.71
CA PRO A 418 32.85 -62.41 -1.42
C PRO A 418 32.47 -63.57 -0.50
N SER A 419 31.46 -64.35 -0.91
CA SER A 419 31.10 -65.66 -0.34
C SER A 419 30.92 -66.71 -1.45
N PRO A 420 31.43 -67.96 -1.32
CA PRO A 420 31.60 -68.85 -2.48
C PRO A 420 30.60 -70.02 -2.60
N SER A 421 30.05 -70.23 -3.79
CA SER A 421 29.60 -71.54 -4.32
C SER A 421 29.14 -71.36 -5.79
N SER A 422 29.97 -71.66 -6.79
CA SER A 422 30.04 -72.97 -7.48
C SER A 422 29.49 -72.85 -8.91
N PRO A 423 29.93 -73.69 -9.88
CA PRO A 423 30.19 -73.17 -11.23
C PRO A 423 29.23 -73.64 -12.33
N GLN A 424 29.20 -72.89 -13.44
CA GLN A 424 28.94 -73.47 -14.77
C GLN A 424 29.72 -72.76 -15.88
N LEU A 425 30.02 -73.53 -16.92
CA LEU A 425 31.12 -73.36 -17.88
C LEU A 425 30.74 -72.54 -19.13
N LEU A 426 31.79 -72.03 -19.81
CA LEU A 426 31.93 -71.44 -21.18
C LEU A 426 32.32 -69.95 -21.18
N GLN A 427 33.52 -69.54 -21.64
CA GLN A 427 34.08 -69.56 -23.02
C GLN A 427 33.40 -68.54 -23.97
N LEU A 428 34.10 -67.69 -24.74
CA LEU A 428 35.54 -67.31 -24.84
C LEU A 428 35.66 -66.04 -25.75
N GLN A 429 36.69 -65.18 -25.59
CA GLN A 429 37.24 -64.23 -26.61
C GLN A 429 36.32 -63.08 -27.15
N ASP A 430 36.81 -61.98 -27.75
CA ASP A 430 38.13 -61.29 -27.68
C ASP A 430 38.01 -59.80 -28.11
N LEU A 431 39.08 -59.02 -27.80
CA LEU A 431 39.62 -57.75 -28.35
C LEU A 431 38.74 -56.71 -29.13
N LEU A 432 39.11 -55.42 -29.31
CA LEU A 432 39.94 -54.37 -28.68
C LEU A 432 40.33 -53.32 -29.77
N GLY A 433 39.85 -52.08 -29.67
CA GLY A 433 40.35 -50.88 -30.39
C GLY A 433 40.07 -50.73 -31.90
N LEU A 434 40.49 -49.67 -32.61
CA LEU A 434 40.91 -48.30 -32.24
C LEU A 434 41.05 -47.40 -33.52
N LEU A 435 40.85 -46.07 -33.39
CA LEU A 435 41.41 -44.95 -34.20
C LEU A 435 41.11 -44.72 -35.72
N LEU A 436 40.29 -43.68 -35.98
CA LEU A 436 40.51 -42.45 -36.82
C LEU A 436 40.93 -42.44 -38.32
N HIS A 437 40.44 -41.38 -39.02
CA HIS A 437 40.80 -40.81 -40.35
C HIS A 437 40.32 -41.59 -41.62
N SER A 438 40.05 -41.01 -42.81
CA SER A 438 39.75 -39.63 -43.29
C SER A 438 39.34 -39.62 -44.81
N ILE A 439 38.80 -38.50 -45.33
CA ILE A 439 38.77 -38.03 -46.77
C ILE A 439 37.74 -38.62 -47.79
N CYS A 440 36.70 -37.81 -48.09
CA CYS A 440 36.34 -37.21 -49.42
C CYS A 440 35.86 -38.09 -50.64
N PRO A 441 35.49 -37.54 -51.85
CA PRO A 441 34.05 -37.44 -52.25
C PRO A 441 33.67 -37.82 -53.73
N GLN A 442 32.38 -37.75 -54.07
CA GLN A 442 31.79 -37.63 -55.45
C GLN A 442 30.41 -36.90 -55.35
N GLN A 443 30.12 -35.78 -56.04
CA GLN A 443 29.79 -35.53 -57.46
C GLN A 443 28.34 -35.85 -57.90
N ALA A 444 27.55 -34.80 -58.20
CA ALA A 444 26.64 -34.67 -59.35
C ALA A 444 26.07 -33.22 -59.46
N GLU A 445 25.77 -32.78 -60.69
CA GLU A 445 25.20 -31.46 -61.05
C GLU A 445 23.63 -31.47 -60.99
N GLN A 446 22.81 -30.49 -61.40
CA GLN A 446 22.89 -29.41 -62.41
C GLN A 446 21.73 -28.39 -62.20
N MET A 447 21.90 -27.09 -62.59
CA MET A 447 20.91 -26.15 -63.24
C MET A 447 19.51 -25.91 -62.58
N LEU A 448 18.80 -24.76 -62.65
CA LEU A 448 18.89 -23.45 -63.35
C LEU A 448 17.91 -22.42 -62.70
N GLN A 449 18.16 -21.10 -62.87
CA GLN A 449 17.23 -19.94 -63.16
C GLN A 449 15.79 -19.83 -62.53
N GLU A 450 15.17 -18.67 -62.21
CA GLU A 450 15.40 -17.21 -62.46
C GLU A 450 15.03 -16.29 -61.24
N HIS A 451 15.04 -14.97 -61.44
CA HIS A 451 14.69 -13.84 -60.53
C HIS A 451 13.35 -13.13 -60.99
N PRO A 452 12.99 -11.89 -60.59
CA PRO A 452 12.47 -11.41 -59.28
C PRO A 452 11.15 -10.57 -59.40
N VAL A 453 10.95 -9.53 -58.55
CA VAL A 453 10.08 -8.31 -58.68
C VAL A 453 8.74 -8.21 -57.90
N HIS A 454 8.62 -7.11 -57.08
CA HIS A 454 7.52 -6.17 -56.72
C HIS A 454 6.00 -6.46 -56.96
N SER A 455 4.98 -5.76 -56.38
CA SER A 455 4.88 -4.71 -55.32
C SER A 455 3.40 -4.40 -54.91
N GLN A 456 3.22 -3.67 -53.78
CA GLN A 456 2.25 -2.58 -53.51
C GLN A 456 0.69 -2.75 -53.48
N ASP A 457 0.13 -2.42 -52.30
CA ASP A 457 -0.89 -1.38 -52.02
C ASP A 457 -2.44 -1.52 -52.23
N LEU A 458 -3.15 -0.74 -51.38
CA LEU A 458 -4.48 -0.07 -51.51
C LEU A 458 -5.85 -0.73 -51.11
N HIS A 459 -6.35 -0.28 -49.94
CA HIS A 459 -7.67 0.37 -49.65
C HIS A 459 -9.09 -0.29 -49.74
N GLN A 460 -9.94 0.11 -48.75
CA GLN A 460 -11.40 0.45 -48.83
C GLN A 460 -12.48 -0.68 -48.97
N ASP A 461 -13.74 -0.56 -48.51
CA ASP A 461 -14.42 0.42 -47.62
C ASP A 461 -15.70 -0.11 -46.89
N ARG A 462 -16.21 0.64 -45.88
CA ARG A 462 -17.61 0.84 -45.36
C ARG A 462 -18.65 -0.30 -45.12
N GLY A 463 -19.21 -0.28 -43.88
CA GLY A 463 -20.63 0.07 -43.62
C GLY A 463 -21.63 -1.03 -43.15
N LEU A 464 -22.86 -0.75 -42.66
CA LEU A 464 -23.51 0.44 -42.02
C LEU A 464 -24.97 0.08 -41.61
N LEU A 465 -25.49 0.38 -40.37
CA LEU A 465 -26.94 0.69 -40.08
C LEU A 465 -27.34 1.00 -38.60
N ARG A 466 -28.62 1.39 -38.40
CA ARG A 466 -29.36 1.95 -37.22
C ARG A 466 -30.84 1.46 -37.28
N LEU A 467 -31.78 1.54 -36.31
CA LEU A 467 -32.02 2.00 -34.91
C LEU A 467 -33.28 1.20 -34.41
N GLY A 468 -33.96 1.33 -33.24
CA GLY A 468 -33.85 2.16 -32.02
C GLY A 468 -35.24 2.32 -31.31
N THR A 469 -35.27 2.58 -29.98
CA THR A 469 -36.47 2.88 -29.11
C THR A 469 -37.53 1.77 -28.89
N GLY A 470 -38.28 1.65 -27.76
CA GLY A 470 -38.21 2.28 -26.43
C GLY A 470 -39.49 2.08 -25.55
N LEU A 471 -39.39 2.27 -24.20
CA LEU A 471 -40.49 2.39 -23.17
C LEU A 471 -41.35 1.12 -22.84
N ALA A 472 -41.97 0.91 -21.65
CA ALA A 472 -41.87 1.46 -20.27
C ALA A 472 -42.64 0.61 -19.19
N GLN A 473 -42.29 0.73 -17.88
CA GLN A 473 -43.11 0.56 -16.62
C GLN A 473 -43.89 -0.78 -16.33
N ALA A 474 -44.23 -1.23 -15.09
CA ALA A 474 -43.95 -0.82 -13.68
C ALA A 474 -44.34 -1.90 -12.60
N ILE A 475 -43.49 -2.07 -11.55
CA ILE A 475 -43.64 -2.50 -10.11
C ILE A 475 -44.63 -3.68 -9.66
N PRO A 476 -44.82 -4.08 -8.35
CA PRO A 476 -44.52 -5.44 -7.79
C PRO A 476 -45.77 -6.15 -7.15
N PRO A 477 -45.74 -7.02 -6.09
CA PRO A 477 -44.68 -7.79 -5.38
C PRO A 477 -44.99 -9.29 -5.10
N GLY A 478 -44.07 -10.02 -4.42
CA GLY A 478 -44.38 -11.34 -3.83
C GLY A 478 -43.24 -12.05 -3.06
N THR A 479 -43.52 -12.46 -1.82
CA THR A 479 -42.79 -13.47 -0.99
C THR A 479 -43.80 -14.59 -0.65
N PRO A 480 -43.44 -15.88 -0.38
CA PRO A 480 -42.69 -16.26 0.85
C PRO A 480 -41.91 -17.61 0.86
N ALA A 481 -41.34 -17.90 2.04
CA ALA A 481 -41.20 -19.20 2.70
C ALA A 481 -40.05 -20.20 2.36
N PHE A 482 -39.57 -20.84 3.43
CA PHE A 482 -38.72 -22.05 3.47
C PHE A 482 -39.52 -23.34 3.24
N PRO A 483 -38.84 -24.48 3.03
CA PRO A 483 -38.96 -25.56 4.02
C PRO A 483 -37.60 -26.10 4.53
N ALA A 484 -37.66 -27.06 5.47
CA ALA A 484 -36.51 -27.56 6.25
C ALA A 484 -36.03 -28.97 5.84
N ALA A 485 -34.96 -29.44 6.50
CA ALA A 485 -34.31 -30.74 6.28
C ALA A 485 -35.08 -31.95 6.90
N PRO A 486 -34.76 -33.17 6.44
CA PRO A 486 -34.22 -34.21 7.33
C PRO A 486 -32.95 -34.89 6.70
N SER A 487 -32.24 -35.86 7.29
CA SER A 487 -32.43 -36.71 8.49
C SER A 487 -31.08 -37.19 9.08
N GLN A 488 -31.12 -37.84 10.24
CA GLN A 488 -30.01 -38.58 10.90
C GLN A 488 -29.59 -39.83 10.06
N CYS A 489 -28.47 -40.54 10.29
CA CYS A 489 -28.10 -41.33 11.48
C CYS A 489 -26.59 -41.78 11.46
N PRO A 490 -26.06 -42.53 12.46
CA PRO A 490 -24.68 -42.34 12.93
C PRO A 490 -23.67 -43.47 12.59
N GLY A 491 -22.40 -43.25 12.97
CA GLY A 491 -21.38 -44.28 13.09
C GLY A 491 -20.32 -43.93 14.14
N THR A 492 -20.22 -44.73 15.20
CA THR A 492 -19.21 -44.57 16.27
C THR A 492 -18.11 -45.62 16.16
N PHE A 493 -16.85 -45.20 16.27
CA PHE A 493 -15.74 -46.05 16.73
C PHE A 493 -14.82 -45.25 17.66
N SER A 494 -14.08 -45.95 18.52
CA SER A 494 -13.28 -45.37 19.60
C SER A 494 -11.95 -46.11 19.77
N LEU A 495 -11.15 -45.67 20.75
CA LEU A 495 -9.79 -46.13 21.12
C LEU A 495 -8.66 -45.54 20.23
N SER A 496 -7.49 -45.15 20.78
CA SER A 496 -7.17 -44.91 22.20
C SER A 496 -5.87 -44.12 22.40
N SER A 497 -5.84 -43.33 23.49
CA SER A 497 -4.68 -43.07 24.37
C SER A 497 -3.31 -42.71 23.77
N SER A 498 -2.93 -41.43 23.92
CA SER A 498 -1.80 -41.09 24.82
C SER A 498 -1.91 -39.62 25.26
N CYS A 499 -1.88 -39.39 26.57
CA CYS A 499 -1.77 -38.05 27.15
C CYS A 499 -0.69 -38.10 28.23
N GLU A 500 0.39 -37.35 28.03
CA GLU A 500 1.33 -37.03 29.11
C GLU A 500 0.99 -35.64 29.64
N ALA A 501 0.87 -35.53 30.96
CA ALA A 501 0.53 -34.29 31.64
C ALA A 501 1.71 -33.84 32.49
N HIS A 502 2.30 -32.69 32.16
CA HIS A 502 3.21 -31.99 33.05
C HIS A 502 2.46 -30.89 33.82
N SER A 503 2.46 -31.01 35.14
CA SER A 503 1.90 -30.00 36.05
C SER A 503 2.84 -28.78 36.16
N PRO A 504 2.32 -27.55 36.23
CA PRO A 504 3.13 -26.37 36.54
C PRO A 504 3.34 -26.22 38.05
N GLU A 505 4.59 -25.99 38.47
CA GLU A 505 4.89 -25.55 39.84
C GLU A 505 4.63 -24.03 39.99
N PRO A 506 4.20 -23.55 41.18
CA PRO A 506 3.92 -22.14 41.42
C PRO A 506 5.19 -21.35 41.75
N ILE A 507 5.56 -20.39 40.89
CA ILE A 507 6.61 -19.40 41.17
C ILE A 507 6.09 -18.39 42.21
N PRO A 508 6.81 -18.12 43.32
CA PRO A 508 6.36 -17.19 44.35
C PRO A 508 6.42 -15.73 43.89
N MET A 509 5.32 -14.99 44.01
CA MET A 509 5.32 -13.54 43.82
C MET A 509 5.97 -12.82 45.01
N ILE A 510 7.03 -12.05 44.74
CA ILE A 510 7.58 -11.09 45.70
C ILE A 510 6.73 -9.81 45.63
N LEU A 511 5.98 -9.51 46.72
CA LEU A 511 5.28 -8.23 46.84
C LEU A 511 6.29 -7.10 47.11
N GLY A 512 6.54 -6.27 46.10
CA GLY A 512 7.18 -4.97 46.30
C GLY A 512 6.20 -3.97 46.94
N THR A 513 6.58 -3.38 48.07
CA THR A 513 5.75 -2.41 48.81
C THR A 513 5.64 -1.06 48.09
N LEU A 514 4.43 -0.52 48.01
CA LEU A 514 4.17 0.81 47.42
C LEU A 514 4.69 1.95 48.32
N GLY A 515 5.56 2.80 47.77
CA GLY A 515 5.90 4.12 48.31
C GLY A 515 4.86 5.19 47.95
N PRO A 516 4.93 6.39 48.57
CA PRO A 516 3.85 7.37 48.54
C PRO A 516 3.65 8.08 47.20
N LYS A 517 2.41 8.58 47.00
CA LYS A 517 1.97 9.34 45.83
C LYS A 517 2.74 10.67 45.70
N SER A 518 3.18 11.00 44.49
CA SER A 518 3.42 12.38 44.08
C SER A 518 2.10 12.99 43.59
N GLU A 519 1.60 14.03 44.26
CA GLU A 519 0.41 14.75 43.80
C GLU A 519 0.74 15.59 42.57
N ILE A 520 -0.07 15.46 41.51
CA ILE A 520 0.05 16.29 40.31
C ILE A 520 -0.78 17.55 40.56
N HIS A 521 -0.10 18.68 40.74
CA HIS A 521 -0.71 19.98 40.96
C HIS A 521 -1.33 20.48 39.63
N VAL A 522 -2.66 20.53 39.57
CA VAL A 522 -3.41 21.13 38.45
C VAL A 522 -3.58 22.62 38.75
N PRO A 523 -3.08 23.53 37.90
CA PRO A 523 -3.30 24.96 38.09
C PRO A 523 -4.73 25.35 37.70
N ASP A 524 -5.36 26.19 38.52
CA ASP A 524 -6.74 26.64 38.29
C ASP A 524 -6.91 27.44 36.99
N MET A 525 -8.01 27.16 36.28
CA MET A 525 -8.49 27.98 35.16
C MET A 525 -9.38 29.10 35.71
N PRO A 526 -9.10 30.39 35.43
CA PRO A 526 -9.88 31.49 35.98
C PRO A 526 -11.28 31.57 35.36
N GLU A 527 -12.30 31.71 36.22
CA GLU A 527 -13.67 31.97 35.81
C GLU A 527 -13.78 33.26 34.98
N ARG A 528 -14.51 33.22 33.86
CA ARG A 528 -14.94 34.45 33.17
C ARG A 528 -16.28 34.91 33.73
N VAL A 529 -16.24 36.05 34.40
CA VAL A 529 -17.43 36.75 34.89
C VAL A 529 -18.06 37.57 33.75
N LYS A 530 -19.29 37.17 33.37
CA LYS A 530 -20.24 37.86 32.46
C LYS A 530 -19.89 37.87 30.96
#